data_AF-A0A7X7N0C6-F1
#
_entry.id   AF-A0A7X7N0C6-F1
#
_cell.length_a   1.000
_cell.length_b   1.000
_cell.length_c   1.000
_cell.angle_alpha   90.00
_cell.angle_beta   90.00
_cell.angle_gamma   90.00
#
_symmetry.space_group_name_H-M   'P 1'
#
loop_
_entity.id
_entity.type
_entity.pdbx_description
1 polymer ?
#
loop_
_entity_poly.entity_id
_entity_poly.type
_entity_poly.pdbx_seq_one_letter_code
_entity_poly.pdbx_strand_id
1 'polypeptide(L)'
;MIESRCGILCSECEYKDQMNCKGCVFIDKPFWGESCPVKTCCENKGNEHCGQCSAFPCAMLHQFAYDPEQGDDGKRIEQCKKWCK
;
A
#
# COMPACT_ATOMS: atom_id res chain seq x y z
N MET A 1 2.90 -2.76 -13.78
CA MET A 1 3.73 -1.83 -12.99
C MET A 1 3.11 -1.68 -11.61
N ILE A 2 3.92 -1.71 -10.55
CA ILE A 2 3.48 -1.58 -9.16
C ILE A 2 3.64 -0.12 -8.74
N GLU A 3 2.60 0.45 -8.12
CA GLU A 3 2.61 1.87 -7.71
C GLU A 3 2.77 2.06 -6.19
N SER A 4 2.44 1.04 -5.41
CA SER A 4 2.58 1.03 -3.96
C SER A 4 2.83 -0.37 -3.43
N ARG A 5 3.29 -0.47 -2.18
CA ARG A 5 3.48 -1.77 -1.53
C ARG A 5 2.17 -2.42 -1.12
N CYS A 6 1.15 -1.65 -0.77
CA CYS A 6 -0.10 -2.16 -0.20
C CYS A 6 -1.22 -2.42 -1.22
N GLY A 7 -1.08 -2.00 -2.48
CA GLY A 7 -2.13 -2.14 -3.49
C GLY A 7 -2.88 -0.85 -3.82
N ILE A 8 -2.61 0.26 -3.14
CA ILE A 8 -3.15 1.57 -3.51
C ILE A 8 -2.52 2.00 -4.85
N LEU A 9 -3.34 2.53 -5.75
CA LEU A 9 -2.87 3.19 -6.97
C LEU A 9 -2.50 4.63 -6.61
N CYS A 10 -1.20 4.95 -6.65
CA CYS A 10 -0.76 6.32 -6.37
C CYS A 10 -1.17 7.30 -7.47
N SER A 11 -1.42 6.81 -8.68
CA SER A 11 -2.00 7.56 -9.80
C SER A 11 -3.42 8.04 -9.53
N GLU A 12 -4.17 7.33 -8.69
CA GLU A 12 -5.55 7.68 -8.30
C GLU A 12 -5.62 8.33 -6.91
N CYS A 13 -4.48 8.63 -6.28
CA CYS A 13 -4.42 9.18 -4.93
C CYS A 13 -4.47 10.71 -4.94
N GLU A 14 -5.56 11.30 -4.47
CA GLU A 14 -5.76 12.75 -4.42
C GLU A 14 -4.72 13.48 -3.55
N TYR A 15 -4.24 12.83 -2.48
CA TYR A 15 -3.20 13.38 -1.60
C TYR A 15 -1.84 13.52 -2.29
N LYS A 16 -1.63 12.84 -3.42
CA LYS A 16 -0.35 12.89 -4.14
C LYS A 16 -0.02 14.31 -4.56
N ASP A 17 -0.98 14.99 -5.19
CA ASP A 17 -0.80 16.36 -5.66
C ASP A 17 -0.93 17.37 -4.52
N GLN A 18 -1.88 17.17 -3.60
CA GLN A 18 -2.09 18.06 -2.46
C GLN A 18 -0.87 18.15 -1.53
N MET A 19 -0.18 17.03 -1.32
CA MET A 19 0.97 16.94 -0.41
C MET A 19 2.31 16.94 -1.16
N ASN A 20 2.31 17.17 -2.48
CA ASN A 20 3.50 17.07 -3.33
C ASN A 20 4.28 15.74 -3.11
N CYS A 21 3.54 14.65 -2.93
CA CYS A 21 4.08 13.33 -2.64
C CYS A 21 4.56 12.66 -3.93
N LYS A 22 5.73 12.02 -3.89
CA LYS A 22 6.32 11.37 -5.06
C LYS A 22 5.73 9.98 -5.38
N GLY A 23 4.85 9.47 -4.52
CA GLY A 23 4.25 8.13 -4.62
C GLY A 23 4.95 7.11 -3.72
N CYS A 24 4.21 6.07 -3.31
CA CYS A 24 4.62 5.14 -2.25
C CYS A 24 5.98 4.46 -2.49
N VAL A 25 6.29 4.12 -3.74
CA VAL A 25 7.56 3.47 -4.11
C VAL A 25 8.75 4.43 -4.17
N PHE A 26 8.51 5.75 -4.17
CA PHE A 26 9.54 6.80 -4.33
C PHE A 26 9.73 7.67 -3.08
N ILE A 27 9.01 7.38 -1.99
CA ILE A 27 9.12 8.10 -0.72
C ILE A 27 9.71 7.18 0.34
N ASP A 28 10.58 7.73 1.18
CA ASP A 28 11.06 7.04 2.37
C ASP A 28 10.02 7.11 3.50
N LYS A 29 9.35 8.26 3.62
CA LYS A 29 8.42 8.59 4.70
C LYS A 29 7.05 9.07 4.16
N PRO A 30 5.92 8.53 4.66
CA PRO A 30 4.60 9.04 4.29
C PRO A 30 4.34 10.43 4.92
N PHE A 31 3.42 11.20 4.35
CA PHE A 31 3.08 12.52 4.89
C PHE A 31 2.39 12.46 6.27
N TRP A 32 1.76 11.33 6.60
CA TRP A 32 0.92 11.16 7.80
C TRP A 32 1.65 10.51 8.98
N GLY A 33 2.94 10.21 8.88
CA GLY A 33 3.68 9.58 9.97
C GLY A 33 5.15 9.33 9.66
N GLU A 34 5.89 8.77 10.62
CA GLU A 34 7.32 8.46 10.46
C GLU A 34 7.57 7.31 9.47
N SER A 35 6.65 6.35 9.40
CA SER A 35 6.74 5.21 8.48
C SER A 35 5.36 4.64 8.18
N CYS A 36 5.23 3.97 7.03
CA CYS A 36 4.05 3.18 6.71
C CYS A 36 4.29 1.73 7.12
N PRO A 37 3.56 1.17 8.12
CA PRO A 37 3.80 -0.18 8.61
C PRO A 37 3.71 -1.25 7.52
N VAL A 38 2.78 -1.09 6.58
CA VAL A 38 2.59 -2.02 5.46
C VAL A 38 3.78 -1.94 4.49
N LYS A 39 4.26 -0.73 4.17
CA LYS A 39 5.45 -0.53 3.33
C LYS A 39 6.68 -1.16 3.98
N THR A 40 6.96 -0.82 5.23
CA THR A 40 8.10 -1.35 5.98
C THR A 40 8.05 -2.87 6.08
N CYS A 41 6.87 -3.45 6.38
CA CYS A 41 6.69 -4.90 6.43
C CYS A 41 6.94 -5.57 5.07
N CYS A 42 6.45 -4.98 3.98
CA CYS A 42 6.65 -5.49 2.62
C CYS A 42 8.12 -5.47 2.21
N GLU A 43 8.79 -4.32 2.42
CA GLU A 43 10.19 -4.10 2.05
C GLU A 43 11.14 -4.97 2.90
N ASN A 44 10.89 -5.10 4.20
CA ASN A 44 11.68 -5.99 5.07
C ASN A 44 11.58 -7.47 4.66
N LYS A 45 10.47 -7.87 4.04
CA LYS A 45 10.29 -9.23 3.50
C LYS A 45 10.87 -9.40 2.10
N GLY A 46 11.41 -8.35 1.49
CA GLY A 46 11.91 -8.37 0.11
C GLY A 46 10.80 -8.48 -0.95
N ASN A 47 9.56 -8.21 -0.59
CA ASN A 47 8.43 -8.26 -1.51
C ASN A 47 8.27 -6.92 -2.23
N GLU A 48 7.90 -6.96 -3.51
CA GLU A 48 7.61 -5.75 -4.27
C GLU A 48 6.25 -5.15 -3.86
N HIS A 49 5.29 -6.00 -3.50
CA HIS A 49 3.97 -5.63 -2.98
C HIS A 49 3.40 -6.73 -2.09
N CYS A 50 2.39 -6.39 -1.28
CA CYS A 50 1.81 -7.30 -0.30
C CYS A 50 1.18 -8.55 -0.92
N GLY A 51 0.81 -8.52 -2.21
CA GLY A 51 0.30 -9.69 -2.93
C GLY A 51 1.30 -10.86 -2.98
N GLN A 52 2.60 -10.58 -2.94
CA GLN A 52 3.66 -11.61 -2.87
C GLN A 52 3.86 -12.18 -1.46
N CYS A 53 3.17 -11.67 -0.45
CA CYS A 53 3.29 -12.16 0.92
C CYS A 53 2.69 -13.58 1.04
N SER A 54 3.41 -14.51 1.67
CA SER A 54 2.93 -15.89 1.90
C SER A 54 1.63 -15.98 2.70
N ALA A 55 1.38 -14.99 3.57
CA ALA A 55 0.16 -14.86 4.38
C ALA A 55 -0.88 -13.93 3.74
N PHE A 56 -0.88 -13.71 2.42
CA PHE A 56 -1.76 -12.75 1.76
C PHE A 56 -3.23 -13.25 1.63
N PRO A 57 -4.24 -12.40 1.93
CA PRO A 57 -4.13 -11.08 2.56
C PRO A 57 -3.83 -11.23 4.05
N CYS A 58 -2.76 -10.57 4.53
CA CYS A 58 -2.38 -10.65 5.93
C CYS A 58 -3.23 -9.70 6.78
N ALA A 59 -3.33 -9.97 8.09
CA ALA A 59 -4.14 -9.18 9.02
C ALA A 59 -3.82 -7.67 8.97
N MET A 60 -2.53 -7.31 8.86
CA MET A 60 -2.12 -5.91 8.74
C MET A 60 -2.65 -5.24 7.46
N LEU A 61 -2.53 -5.90 6.31
CA LEU A 61 -3.08 -5.36 5.07
C LEU A 61 -4.62 -5.26 5.13
N HIS A 62 -5.26 -6.30 5.69
CA HIS A 62 -6.71 -6.33 5.86
C HIS A 62 -7.21 -5.20 6.74
N GLN A 63 -6.56 -4.94 7.88
CA GLN A 63 -6.91 -3.83 8.77
C GLN A 63 -6.80 -2.49 8.03
N PHE A 64 -5.74 -2.27 7.26
CA PHE A 64 -5.58 -1.05 6.48
C PHE A 64 -6.65 -0.90 5.38
N ALA A 65 -7.08 -2.00 4.75
CA ALA A 65 -8.06 -1.98 3.68
C ALA A 65 -9.50 -1.71 4.18
N TYR A 66 -9.81 -2.12 5.41
CA TYR A 66 -11.13 -1.97 6.04
C TYR A 66 -11.10 -1.01 7.24
N ASP A 67 -10.11 -0.13 7.30
CA ASP A 67 -10.08 0.94 8.29
C ASP A 67 -11.33 1.82 8.13
N PRO A 68 -12.05 2.14 9.20
CA PRO A 68 -13.34 2.85 9.09
C PRO A 68 -13.21 4.28 8.56
N GLU A 69 -12.03 4.91 8.67
CA GLU A 69 -11.81 6.29 8.24
C GLU A 69 -11.03 6.38 6.93
N GLN A 70 -10.05 5.49 6.73
CA GLN A 70 -9.07 5.54 5.63
C GLN A 70 -9.01 4.23 4.80
N GLY A 71 -9.93 3.31 5.07
CA GLY A 71 -10.10 2.07 4.32
C GLY A 71 -10.61 2.35 2.90
N ASP A 72 -10.40 1.38 2.02
CA ASP A 72 -10.87 1.41 0.64
C ASP A 72 -11.80 0.24 0.31
N ASP A 73 -12.42 -0.33 1.35
CA ASP A 73 -13.34 -1.47 1.27
C ASP A 73 -12.71 -2.69 0.54
N GLY A 74 -11.42 -2.93 0.78
CA GLY A 74 -10.70 -4.06 0.18
C GLY A 74 -10.14 -3.80 -1.21
N LYS A 75 -10.34 -2.63 -1.82
CA LYS A 75 -9.85 -2.34 -3.19
C LYS A 75 -8.35 -2.56 -3.35
N ARG A 76 -7.52 -2.16 -2.38
CA ARG A 76 -6.06 -2.43 -2.41
C ARG A 76 -5.71 -3.92 -2.41
N ILE A 77 -6.52 -4.76 -1.77
CA ILE A 77 -6.32 -6.21 -1.76
C ILE A 77 -6.59 -6.77 -3.16
N GLU A 78 -7.69 -6.37 -3.78
CA GLU A 78 -7.99 -6.77 -5.16
C GLU A 78 -6.93 -6.28 -6.14
N GLN A 79 -6.40 -5.08 -5.94
CA GLN A 79 -5.30 -4.56 -6.75
C GLN A 79 -4.00 -5.37 -6.57
N CYS A 80 -3.67 -5.78 -5.34
CA CYS A 80 -2.56 -6.69 -5.10
C CYS A 80 -2.72 -8.02 -5.85
N LYS A 81 -3.93 -8.59 -5.88
CA LYS A 81 -4.20 -9.83 -6.65
C LYS A 81 -3.96 -9.64 -8.15
N LYS A 82 -4.26 -8.46 -8.70
CA LYS A 82 -4.01 -8.15 -10.12
C LYS A 82 -2.52 -8.06 -10.43
N TRP A 83 -1.70 -7.54 -9.50
CA TRP A 83 -0.25 -7.44 -9.67
C TRP A 83 0.49 -8.79 -9.52
N CYS A 84 -0.13 -9.80 -8.90
CA CYS A 84 0.40 -11.16 -8.83
C CYS A 84 0.22 -11.98 -10.11
N LYS A 85 -0.48 -11.45 -11.12
CA LYS A 85 -0.65 -12.10 -12.42
C LYS A 85 0.48 -11.74 -13.37
#